data_AF-A0A350P170-F1
#
_entry.id   AF-A0A350P170-F1
#
_cell.length_a   1.000
_cell.length_b   1.000
_cell.length_c   1.000
_cell.angle_alpha   90.00
_cell.angle_beta   90.00
_cell.angle_gamma   90.00
#
_symmetry.space_group_name_H-M   'P 1'
#
loop_
_entity.id
_entity.type
_entity.pdbx_description
1 polymer ?
#
loop_
_entity_poly.entity_id
_entity_poly.type
_entity_poly.pdbx_seq_one_letter_code
_entity_poly.pdbx_strand_id
1 'polypeptide(L)'
;QTIGRGLRLYDDKPDCLVIDLVDVCQRHSLMTTPALFGLHPDFDLEGEDATKSAKAVQQMSIENPTVLDAQSIAEAERIVSQEFDPFSIAEPPEEVRAMSNLLWREVGKSRYRADFPKSRDHDNNSIRGYLEIQQDMLGNWNLTLTHSKGEVTQLRNYNDLNLVMQAADKHVSTNYSSYLPLMKKDQNWHADPATEAQREFMKKLFVTVEPGMTKLQAKKAIDAALSAKRKRNFRSKRKKKTQDVQVGTFAHSPN
;
A
#
# COMPACT_ATOMS: atom_id res chain seq x y z
N GLN A 1 -3.78 16.46 -23.50
CA GLN A 1 -4.87 17.13 -22.78
C GLN A 1 -6.12 17.16 -23.67
N THR A 2 -6.82 16.02 -23.77
CA THR A 2 -7.87 15.79 -24.79
C THR A 2 -9.26 15.64 -24.16
N ILE A 3 -9.37 14.86 -23.08
CA ILE A 3 -10.66 14.57 -22.40
C ILE A 3 -11.26 15.82 -21.73
N GLY A 4 -10.43 16.68 -21.13
CA GLY A 4 -10.90 17.91 -20.44
C GLY A 4 -11.66 18.89 -21.33
N ARG A 5 -11.54 18.80 -22.67
CA ARG A 5 -12.32 19.62 -23.60
C ARG A 5 -13.80 19.21 -23.63
N GLY A 6 -14.08 17.92 -23.45
CA GLY A 6 -15.42 17.35 -23.42
C GLY A 6 -16.15 17.52 -22.09
N LEU A 7 -15.44 17.87 -21.00
CA LEU A 7 -16.00 17.95 -19.64
C LEU A 7 -16.66 19.30 -19.28
N ARG A 8 -16.69 20.28 -20.18
CA ARG A 8 -17.37 21.57 -19.93
C ARG A 8 -18.88 21.37 -19.80
N LEU A 9 -19.52 21.95 -18.79
CA LEU A 9 -20.96 21.87 -18.62
C LEU A 9 -21.70 22.59 -19.76
N TYR A 10 -22.78 21.99 -20.23
CA TYR A 10 -23.70 22.56 -21.22
C TYR A 10 -25.07 21.92 -21.02
N ASP A 11 -26.15 22.70 -21.04
CA ASP A 11 -27.48 22.27 -20.59
C ASP A 11 -28.00 21.05 -21.37
N ASP A 12 -27.71 20.96 -22.67
CA ASP A 12 -28.15 19.84 -23.53
C ASP A 12 -27.11 18.72 -23.67
N LYS A 13 -26.09 18.67 -22.80
CA LYS A 13 -25.05 17.63 -22.84
C LYS A 13 -25.10 16.77 -21.57
N PRO A 14 -25.84 15.65 -21.60
CA PRO A 14 -26.02 14.79 -20.43
C PRO A 14 -24.75 14.04 -20.03
N ASP A 15 -23.88 13.73 -21.01
CA ASP A 15 -22.65 12.98 -20.79
C ASP A 15 -21.57 13.31 -21.84
N CYS A 16 -20.36 12.77 -21.62
CA CYS A 16 -19.23 12.88 -22.53
C CYS A 16 -18.68 11.47 -22.80
N LEU A 17 -18.99 10.92 -23.97
CA LEU A 17 -18.42 9.64 -24.41
C LEU A 17 -16.94 9.79 -24.74
N VAL A 18 -16.09 8.99 -24.08
CA VAL A 18 -14.66 8.88 -24.35
C VAL A 18 -14.37 7.49 -24.89
N ILE A 19 -13.74 7.42 -26.06
CA ILE A 19 -13.28 6.18 -26.66
C ILE A 19 -11.76 6.22 -26.68
N ASP A 20 -11.13 5.36 -25.89
CA ASP A 20 -9.68 5.25 -25.78
C ASP A 20 -9.19 4.07 -26.62
N LEU A 21 -8.56 4.37 -27.75
CA LEU A 21 -8.01 3.39 -28.68
C LEU A 21 -6.52 3.24 -28.38
N VAL A 22 -6.17 2.19 -27.65
CA VAL A 22 -4.78 1.89 -27.29
C VAL A 22 -4.19 0.93 -28.33
N ASP A 23 -3.15 1.38 -29.05
CA ASP A 23 -2.36 0.54 -29.97
C ASP A 23 -1.23 -0.18 -29.20
N VAL A 24 -0.63 -1.22 -29.79
CA VAL A 24 0.52 -1.98 -29.24
C VAL A 24 1.81 -1.16 -29.37
N CYS A 25 1.80 0.07 -28.85
CA CYS A 25 2.92 0.98 -28.92
C CYS A 25 3.95 0.62 -27.82
N GLN A 26 4.96 -0.17 -28.17
CA GLN A 26 5.99 -0.61 -27.21
C GLN A 26 7.05 0.47 -26.89
N ARG A 27 7.13 1.54 -27.70
CA ARG A 27 8.18 2.56 -27.57
C ARG A 27 7.80 3.77 -26.73
N HIS A 28 6.50 4.00 -26.51
CA HIS A 28 6.00 5.19 -25.81
C HIS A 28 5.04 4.78 -24.70
N SER A 29 5.18 5.40 -23.53
CA SER A 29 4.19 5.26 -22.45
C SER A 29 2.94 6.04 -22.86
N LEU A 30 1.87 5.33 -23.22
CA LEU A 30 0.59 5.95 -23.54
C LEU A 30 -0.14 6.33 -22.25
N MET A 31 -0.80 7.50 -22.25
CA MET A 31 -1.72 7.89 -21.18
C MET A 31 -3.06 7.21 -21.46
N THR A 32 -3.33 6.12 -20.76
CA THR A 32 -4.58 5.37 -20.86
C THR A 32 -5.62 5.93 -19.89
N THR A 33 -6.89 5.65 -20.18
CA THR A 33 -8.03 6.08 -19.36
C THR A 33 -7.94 5.62 -17.90
N PRO A 34 -7.52 4.37 -17.57
CA PRO A 34 -7.34 3.96 -16.17
C PRO A 34 -6.33 4.81 -15.40
N ALA A 35 -5.22 5.20 -16.02
CA ALA A 35 -4.21 6.06 -15.39
C ALA A 35 -4.79 7.43 -14.98
N LEU A 36 -5.80 7.94 -15.69
CA LEU A 36 -6.49 9.19 -15.33
C LEU A 36 -7.33 9.04 -14.06
N PHE A 37 -7.79 7.83 -13.75
CA PHE A 37 -8.51 7.53 -12.52
C PHE A 37 -7.59 7.09 -11.37
N GLY A 38 -6.27 7.17 -11.55
CA GLY A 38 -5.28 6.80 -10.54
C GLY A 38 -4.98 5.29 -10.45
N LEU A 39 -5.48 4.51 -11.41
CA LEU A 39 -5.21 3.08 -11.55
C LEU A 39 -3.88 2.83 -12.31
N HIS A 40 -3.46 1.56 -12.33
CA HIS A 40 -2.34 1.14 -13.17
C HIS A 40 -2.63 1.45 -14.66
N PRO A 41 -1.66 1.89 -15.48
CA PRO A 41 -1.90 2.21 -16.89
C PRO A 41 -2.47 1.04 -17.70
N ASP A 42 -2.04 -0.18 -17.38
CA ASP A 42 -2.51 -1.42 -18.00
C ASP A 42 -3.70 -2.04 -17.26
N PHE A 43 -4.43 -1.27 -16.44
CA PHE A 43 -5.56 -1.80 -15.68
C PHE A 43 -6.74 -2.13 -16.60
N ASP A 44 -7.13 -3.39 -16.63
CA ASP A 44 -8.33 -3.88 -17.30
C ASP A 44 -9.56 -3.61 -16.44
N LEU A 45 -10.47 -2.79 -16.97
CA LEU A 45 -11.75 -2.48 -16.32
C LEU A 45 -12.77 -3.61 -16.48
N GLU A 46 -12.54 -4.59 -17.36
CA GLU A 46 -13.43 -5.73 -17.60
C GLU A 46 -14.89 -5.30 -17.93
N GLY A 47 -15.07 -4.10 -18.48
CA GLY A 47 -16.39 -3.51 -18.79
C GLY A 47 -17.10 -2.83 -17.62
N GLU A 48 -16.46 -2.72 -16.45
CA GLU A 48 -16.99 -2.03 -15.27
C GLU A 48 -16.82 -0.50 -15.33
N ASP A 49 -17.55 0.18 -14.45
CA ASP A 49 -17.42 1.62 -14.26
C ASP A 49 -16.01 1.98 -13.73
N ALA A 50 -15.28 2.80 -14.48
CA ALA A 50 -13.92 3.21 -14.14
C ALA A 50 -13.82 3.93 -12.80
N THR A 51 -14.83 4.74 -12.44
CA THR A 51 -14.86 5.47 -11.17
C THR A 51 -15.13 4.53 -10.00
N LYS A 52 -16.01 3.54 -10.17
CA LYS A 52 -16.25 2.50 -9.15
C LYS A 52 -15.01 1.64 -8.94
N SER A 53 -14.37 1.22 -10.03
CA SER A 53 -13.15 0.41 -10.00
C SER A 53 -12.01 1.15 -9.30
N ALA A 54 -11.80 2.43 -9.64
CA ALA A 54 -10.82 3.28 -8.98
C ALA A 54 -11.08 3.44 -7.48
N LYS A 55 -12.33 3.68 -7.07
CA LYS A 55 -12.71 3.76 -5.65
C LYS A 55 -12.47 2.43 -4.91
N ALA A 56 -12.78 1.30 -5.55
CA ALA A 56 -12.56 -0.02 -4.95
C ALA A 56 -11.06 -0.29 -4.72
N VAL A 57 -10.23 -0.07 -5.74
CA VAL A 57 -8.77 -0.22 -5.63
C VAL A 57 -8.18 0.76 -4.61
N GLN A 58 -8.67 2.01 -4.59
CA GLN A 58 -8.24 3.00 -3.60
C GLN A 58 -8.58 2.54 -2.17
N GLN A 59 -9.77 2.00 -1.94
CA GLN A 59 -10.16 1.48 -0.63
C GLN A 59 -9.29 0.29 -0.21
N MET A 60 -9.02 -0.64 -1.13
CA MET A 60 -8.10 -1.76 -0.90
C MET A 60 -6.66 -1.28 -0.62
N SER A 61 -6.25 -0.17 -1.25
CA SER A 61 -4.89 0.39 -1.08
C SER A 61 -4.63 0.91 0.32
N ILE A 62 -5.69 1.25 1.07
CA ILE A 62 -5.57 1.65 2.47
C ILE A 62 -4.97 0.50 3.29
N GLU A 63 -5.45 -0.73 3.05
CA GLU A 63 -5.04 -1.94 3.75
C GLU A 63 -3.75 -2.53 3.18
N ASN A 64 -3.66 -2.60 1.85
CA ASN A 64 -2.48 -3.10 1.17
C ASN A 64 -2.09 -2.17 0.01
N PRO A 65 -1.07 -1.32 0.17
CA PRO A 65 -0.64 -0.40 -0.89
C PRO A 65 -0.23 -1.06 -2.20
N THR A 66 0.22 -2.34 -2.19
CA THR A 66 0.70 -3.02 -3.41
C THR A 66 -0.42 -3.30 -4.41
N VAL A 67 -1.69 -3.13 -4.04
CA VAL A 67 -2.81 -3.22 -4.98
C VAL A 67 -2.80 -2.12 -6.04
N LEU A 68 -2.03 -1.05 -5.82
CA LEU A 68 -1.88 0.04 -6.80
C LEU A 68 -1.12 -0.41 -8.07
N ASP A 69 -0.38 -1.52 -7.97
CA ASP A 69 0.30 -2.17 -9.09
C ASP A 69 -0.55 -3.26 -9.77
N ALA A 70 -1.76 -3.54 -9.25
CA ALA A 70 -2.66 -4.52 -9.85
C ALA A 70 -3.15 -4.05 -11.22
N GLN A 71 -3.32 -4.99 -12.15
CA GLN A 71 -3.83 -4.73 -13.50
C GLN A 71 -5.32 -5.10 -13.63
N SER A 72 -5.98 -5.59 -12.58
CA SER A 72 -7.43 -5.79 -12.56
C SER A 72 -7.98 -5.79 -11.14
N ILE A 73 -9.31 -5.72 -11.00
CA ILE A 73 -9.99 -5.84 -9.70
C ILE A 73 -9.71 -7.21 -9.08
N ALA A 74 -9.79 -8.28 -9.86
CA ALA A 74 -9.54 -9.63 -9.37
C ALA A 74 -8.10 -9.83 -8.88
N GLU A 75 -7.12 -9.18 -9.52
CA GLU A 75 -5.74 -9.16 -9.05
C GLU A 75 -5.60 -8.35 -7.75
N ALA A 76 -6.23 -7.17 -7.67
CA ALA A 76 -6.24 -6.35 -6.45
C ALA A 76 -6.85 -7.13 -5.26
N GLU A 77 -8.00 -7.78 -5.46
CA GLU A 77 -8.63 -8.65 -4.45
C GLU A 77 -7.72 -9.80 -4.04
N ARG A 78 -7.04 -10.44 -5.01
CA ARG A 78 -6.07 -11.49 -4.72
C ARG A 78 -4.93 -10.96 -3.87
N ILE A 79 -4.39 -9.79 -4.17
CA ILE A 79 -3.30 -9.15 -3.42
C ILE A 79 -3.74 -8.85 -1.98
N VAL A 80 -4.96 -8.34 -1.76
CA VAL A 80 -5.51 -8.12 -0.41
C VAL A 80 -5.75 -9.44 0.32
N SER A 81 -6.19 -10.48 -0.38
CA SER A 81 -6.48 -11.81 0.20
C SER A 81 -5.22 -12.58 0.61
N GLN A 82 -4.08 -12.23 0.03
CA GLN A 82 -2.79 -12.79 0.43
C GLN A 82 -2.34 -12.13 1.73
N GLU A 83 -1.79 -12.94 2.64
CA GLU A 83 -1.26 -12.46 3.91
C GLU A 83 -0.07 -11.54 3.63
N PHE A 84 -0.34 -10.23 3.57
CA PHE A 84 0.64 -9.18 3.37
C PHE A 84 1.39 -8.92 4.67
N ASP A 85 2.72 -8.90 4.60
CA ASP A 85 3.54 -8.42 5.71
C ASP A 85 3.56 -6.88 5.64
N PRO A 86 2.94 -6.15 6.58
CA PRO A 86 2.91 -4.69 6.58
C PRO A 86 4.32 -4.05 6.62
N PHE A 87 5.34 -4.86 6.91
CA PHE A 87 6.75 -4.46 6.98
C PHE A 87 7.56 -4.88 5.75
N SER A 88 6.96 -5.55 4.75
CA SER A 88 7.65 -5.99 3.53
C SER A 88 7.65 -4.95 2.39
N ILE A 89 7.23 -3.72 2.66
CA ILE A 89 7.30 -2.64 1.68
C ILE A 89 8.76 -2.19 1.53
N ALA A 90 9.21 -2.00 0.28
CA ALA A 90 10.57 -1.59 -0.01
C ALA A 90 10.90 -0.26 0.69
N GLU A 91 12.06 -0.23 1.36
CA GLU A 91 12.62 1.04 1.81
C GLU A 91 12.87 1.91 0.57
N PRO A 92 12.49 3.20 0.60
CA PRO A 92 12.66 4.05 -0.56
C PRO A 92 14.16 4.26 -0.83
N PRO A 93 14.53 4.64 -2.07
CA PRO A 93 15.91 4.88 -2.46
C PRO A 93 16.62 5.84 -1.49
N GLU A 94 17.94 5.68 -1.32
CA GLU A 94 18.73 6.49 -0.39
C GLU A 94 18.57 8.00 -0.65
N GLU A 95 18.42 8.40 -1.91
CA GLU A 95 18.13 9.77 -2.34
C GLU A 95 16.86 10.32 -1.69
N VAL A 96 15.75 9.57 -1.78
CA VAL A 96 14.48 9.92 -1.12
C VAL A 96 14.63 9.91 0.40
N ARG A 97 15.47 9.00 0.91
CA ARG A 97 15.75 8.94 2.34
C ARG A 97 16.52 10.17 2.85
N ALA A 98 17.36 10.77 2.03
CA ALA A 98 18.13 11.96 2.41
C ALA A 98 17.29 13.26 2.34
N MET A 99 16.24 13.31 1.52
CA MET A 99 15.46 14.53 1.26
C MET A 99 14.40 14.87 2.32
N SER A 100 13.96 13.91 3.13
CA SER A 100 12.89 14.10 4.11
C SER A 100 13.20 13.38 5.42
N ASN A 101 12.69 13.89 6.54
CA ASN A 101 12.81 13.23 7.84
C ASN A 101 11.65 12.28 8.16
N LEU A 102 10.65 12.15 7.28
CA LEU A 102 9.49 11.28 7.48
C LEU A 102 9.73 9.84 6.99
N LEU A 103 9.11 8.86 7.64
CA LEU A 103 9.17 7.43 7.30
C LEU A 103 8.38 7.12 6.00
N TRP A 104 8.95 7.54 4.87
CA TRP A 104 8.47 7.18 3.54
C TRP A 104 8.74 5.71 3.23
N ARG A 105 7.86 5.13 2.41
CA ARG A 105 8.00 3.81 1.81
C ARG A 105 7.66 3.87 0.33
N GLU A 106 8.36 3.09 -0.49
CA GLU A 106 8.05 3.00 -1.91
C GLU A 106 6.96 1.95 -2.11
N VAL A 107 5.80 2.38 -2.60
CA VAL A 107 4.60 1.55 -2.76
C VAL A 107 4.31 1.24 -4.24
N GLY A 108 5.15 1.73 -5.14
CA GLY A 108 5.08 1.54 -6.58
C GLY A 108 6.11 2.44 -7.26
N LYS A 109 6.28 2.29 -8.57
CA LYS A 109 7.26 3.07 -9.33
C LYS A 109 6.97 4.57 -9.24
N SER A 110 7.93 5.35 -8.75
CA SER A 110 7.78 6.80 -8.51
C SER A 110 6.57 7.15 -7.63
N ARG A 111 6.22 6.27 -6.68
CA ARG A 111 5.12 6.46 -5.73
C ARG A 111 5.60 6.17 -4.30
N TYR A 112 5.55 7.18 -3.45
CA TYR A 112 6.00 7.11 -2.07
C TYR A 112 4.86 7.41 -1.11
N ARG A 113 4.79 6.64 -0.02
CA ARG A 113 3.75 6.77 1.00
C ARG A 113 4.31 6.87 2.41
N ALA A 114 3.74 7.77 3.22
CA ALA A 114 4.02 7.90 4.64
C ALA A 114 2.69 7.82 5.42
N ASP A 115 2.52 6.78 6.24
CA ASP A 115 1.29 6.58 7.01
C ASP A 115 1.27 7.44 8.28
N PHE A 116 0.09 7.94 8.62
CA PHE A 116 -0.17 8.46 9.97
C PHE A 116 -0.43 7.27 10.91
N PRO A 117 0.43 7.06 11.92
CA PRO A 117 0.22 6.00 12.89
C PRO A 117 -1.01 6.30 13.74
N LYS A 118 -1.66 5.24 14.22
CA LYS A 118 -2.82 5.35 15.10
C LYS A 118 -2.40 6.09 16.37
N SER A 119 -2.95 7.30 16.59
CA SER A 119 -2.73 8.00 17.85
C SER A 119 -3.28 7.16 19.00
N ARG A 120 -2.52 7.10 20.11
CA ARG A 120 -2.99 6.50 21.37
C ARG A 120 -4.07 7.35 22.02
N ASP A 121 -4.04 8.65 21.77
CA ASP A 121 -5.02 9.59 22.27
C ASP A 121 -6.28 9.50 21.41
N HIS A 122 -7.38 9.15 22.07
CA HIS A 122 -8.74 9.11 21.52
C HIS A 122 -9.30 10.51 21.21
N ASP A 123 -8.44 11.47 20.90
CA ASP A 123 -8.89 12.79 20.50
C ASP A 123 -9.64 12.67 19.17
N ASN A 124 -10.81 13.31 19.12
CA ASN A 124 -11.62 13.43 17.90
C ASN A 124 -10.88 14.08 16.73
N ASN A 125 -9.70 14.66 16.97
CA ASN A 125 -8.81 15.23 15.98
C ASN A 125 -7.71 14.26 15.50
N SER A 126 -7.79 12.98 15.87
CA SER A 126 -6.83 11.99 15.40
C SER A 126 -7.05 11.68 13.93
N ILE A 127 -6.13 12.13 13.08
CA ILE A 127 -6.12 11.74 11.68
C ILE A 127 -5.62 10.30 11.56
N ARG A 128 -6.44 9.48 10.92
CA ARG A 128 -6.01 8.20 10.34
C ARG A 128 -5.97 8.39 8.84
N GLY A 129 -4.87 7.99 8.21
CA GLY A 129 -4.65 8.26 6.81
C GLY A 129 -3.18 8.12 6.43
N TYR A 130 -2.82 8.64 5.27
CA TYR A 130 -1.46 8.64 4.76
C TYR A 130 -1.23 9.83 3.83
N LEU A 131 0.04 10.27 3.77
CA LEU A 131 0.52 11.11 2.69
C LEU A 131 1.04 10.21 1.56
N GLU A 132 0.72 10.60 0.34
CA GLU A 132 1.23 9.97 -0.87
C GLU A 132 1.83 11.04 -1.78
N ILE A 133 3.02 10.72 -2.31
CA ILE A 133 3.72 11.47 -3.34
C ILE A 133 3.77 10.58 -4.57
N GLN A 134 3.22 11.05 -5.68
CA GLN A 134 3.22 10.31 -6.94
C GLN A 134 3.67 11.22 -8.08
N GLN A 135 4.55 10.70 -8.94
CA GLN A 135 4.87 11.38 -10.19
C GLN A 135 3.76 11.18 -11.21
N ASP A 136 3.28 12.27 -11.81
CA ASP A 136 2.40 12.23 -12.96
C ASP A 136 3.19 12.00 -14.26
N MET A 137 2.46 11.78 -15.35
CA MET A 137 3.06 11.54 -16.66
C MET A 137 3.69 12.80 -17.31
N LEU A 138 3.49 13.99 -16.73
CA LEU A 138 4.17 15.22 -17.13
C LEU A 138 5.51 15.39 -16.38
N GLY A 139 5.83 14.46 -15.47
CA GLY A 139 7.02 14.51 -14.63
C GLY A 139 6.85 15.33 -13.36
N ASN A 140 5.67 15.90 -13.11
CA ASN A 140 5.39 16.63 -11.88
C ASN A 140 5.05 15.66 -10.75
N TRP A 141 5.39 16.06 -9.54
CA TRP A 141 5.11 15.33 -8.31
C TRP A 141 3.90 15.92 -7.61
N ASN A 142 2.90 15.08 -7.37
CA ASN A 142 1.68 15.44 -6.68
C ASN A 142 1.75 14.97 -5.23
N LEU A 143 1.44 15.88 -4.30
CA LEU A 143 1.30 15.56 -2.89
C LEU A 143 -0.19 15.48 -2.53
N THR A 144 -0.61 14.30 -2.06
CA THR A 144 -1.99 14.04 -1.62
C THR A 144 -2.03 13.54 -0.19
N LEU A 145 -3.05 13.98 0.55
CA LEU A 145 -3.40 13.46 1.88
C LEU A 145 -4.68 12.64 1.75
N THR A 146 -4.61 11.35 2.08
CA THR A 146 -5.78 10.47 2.09
C THR A 146 -6.17 10.14 3.52
N HIS A 147 -7.39 10.46 3.91
CA HIS A 147 -7.97 10.09 5.19
C HIS A 147 -8.52 8.65 5.14
N SER A 148 -8.59 7.98 6.29
CA SER A 148 -9.11 6.61 6.43
C SER A 148 -10.56 6.43 5.98
N LYS A 149 -11.33 7.53 5.88
CA LYS A 149 -12.69 7.54 5.32
C LYS A 149 -12.73 7.65 3.80
N GLY A 150 -11.56 7.63 3.13
CA GLY A 150 -11.42 7.74 1.68
C GLY A 150 -11.42 9.18 1.15
N GLU A 151 -11.50 10.19 2.03
CA GLU A 151 -11.39 11.60 1.61
C GLU A 151 -9.95 11.90 1.18
N VAL A 152 -9.78 12.33 -0.07
CA VAL A 152 -8.49 12.70 -0.66
C VAL A 152 -8.42 14.22 -0.80
N THR A 153 -7.38 14.80 -0.20
CA THR A 153 -7.06 16.22 -0.37
C THR A 153 -5.78 16.34 -1.18
N GLN A 154 -5.88 16.90 -2.39
CA GLN A 154 -4.71 17.27 -3.17
C GLN A 154 -4.14 18.57 -2.60
N LEU A 155 -2.89 18.51 -2.11
CA LEU A 155 -2.25 19.64 -1.45
C LEU A 155 -1.61 20.57 -2.46
N ARG A 156 -0.70 20.03 -3.28
CA ARG A 156 -0.01 20.80 -4.33
C ARG A 156 0.78 19.91 -5.29
N ASN A 157 1.12 20.49 -6.43
CA ASN A 157 1.98 19.87 -7.44
C ASN A 157 3.33 20.60 -7.48
N TYR A 158 4.40 19.85 -7.69
CA TYR A 158 5.77 20.33 -7.76
C TYR A 158 6.46 19.74 -8.98
N ASN A 159 7.44 20.44 -9.55
CA ASN A 159 8.23 19.92 -10.67
C ASN A 159 9.50 19.17 -10.22
N ASP A 160 9.72 19.05 -8.91
CA ASP A 160 10.95 18.53 -8.32
C ASP A 160 10.62 17.66 -7.10
N LEU A 161 11.29 16.50 -7.00
CA LEU A 161 11.08 15.51 -5.95
C LEU A 161 11.49 16.03 -4.57
N ASN A 162 12.60 16.78 -4.48
CA ASN A 162 13.09 17.33 -3.24
C ASN A 162 12.13 18.43 -2.72
N LEU A 163 11.60 19.27 -3.61
CA LEU A 163 10.62 20.28 -3.25
C LEU A 163 9.32 19.69 -2.70
N VAL A 164 8.79 18.63 -3.31
CA VAL A 164 7.56 17.97 -2.79
C VAL A 164 7.81 17.30 -1.45
N MET A 165 8.97 16.69 -1.25
CA MET A 165 9.36 16.05 0.01
C MET A 165 9.47 17.06 1.14
N GLN A 166 10.16 18.19 0.91
CA GLN A 166 10.25 19.29 1.88
C GLN A 166 8.88 19.93 2.16
N ALA A 167 8.04 20.06 1.14
CA ALA A 167 6.68 20.56 1.32
C ALA A 167 5.82 19.62 2.18
N ALA A 168 5.96 18.31 2.00
CA ALA A 168 5.31 17.31 2.83
C ALA A 168 5.78 17.41 4.29
N ASP A 169 7.10 17.49 4.53
CA ASP A 169 7.67 17.68 5.87
C ASP A 169 7.13 18.96 6.53
N LYS A 170 7.10 20.06 5.79
CA LYS A 170 6.54 21.33 6.27
C LYS A 170 5.04 21.20 6.59
N HIS A 171 4.27 20.55 5.72
CA HIS A 171 2.84 20.34 5.92
C HIS A 171 2.55 19.52 7.18
N VAL A 172 3.27 18.41 7.40
CA VAL A 172 3.14 17.62 8.64
C VAL A 172 3.58 18.44 9.85
N SER A 173 4.67 19.20 9.76
CA SER A 173 5.14 20.00 10.89
C SER A 173 4.19 21.12 11.31
N THR A 174 3.46 21.70 10.36
CA THR A 174 2.57 22.83 10.60
C THR A 174 1.17 22.38 11.02
N ASN A 175 0.62 21.34 10.37
CA ASN A 175 -0.77 20.90 10.58
C ASN A 175 -0.89 19.70 11.51
N TYR A 176 0.16 18.88 11.62
CA TYR A 176 0.14 17.59 12.33
C TYR A 176 1.38 17.44 13.23
N SER A 177 1.77 18.50 13.93
CA SER A 177 2.97 18.54 14.77
C SER A 177 2.99 17.42 15.83
N SER A 178 1.83 17.02 16.36
CA SER A 178 1.69 15.91 17.31
C SER A 178 2.07 14.54 16.72
N TYR A 179 1.98 14.36 15.39
CA TYR A 179 2.34 13.13 14.69
C TYR A 179 3.80 13.10 14.25
N LEU A 180 4.48 14.25 14.21
CA LEU A 180 5.87 14.33 13.78
C LEU A 180 6.79 13.35 14.51
N PRO A 181 6.72 13.17 15.85
CA PRO A 181 7.56 12.17 16.51
C PRO A 181 7.33 10.79 15.91
N LEU A 182 6.08 10.36 15.79
CA LEU A 182 5.75 9.01 15.34
C LEU A 182 6.04 8.76 13.85
N MET A 183 6.13 9.81 13.04
CA MET A 183 6.43 9.73 11.61
C MET A 183 7.92 9.92 11.28
N LYS A 184 8.76 10.34 12.23
CA LYS A 184 10.18 10.58 11.97
C LYS A 184 11.00 9.29 11.83
N LYS A 185 12.02 9.33 10.97
CA LYS A 185 13.00 8.24 10.79
C LYS A 185 13.84 7.97 12.05
N ASP A 186 14.19 9.03 12.79
CA ASP A 186 15.14 8.98 13.91
C ASP A 186 14.52 8.50 15.24
N GLN A 187 13.48 7.68 15.17
CA GLN A 187 12.85 7.19 16.39
C GLN A 187 13.71 6.09 17.03
N ASN A 188 14.40 6.45 18.12
CA ASN A 188 15.31 5.61 18.92
C ASN A 188 14.67 4.38 19.59
N TRP A 189 13.34 4.24 19.61
CA TRP A 189 12.63 3.08 20.18
C TRP A 189 12.97 1.73 19.50
N HIS A 190 13.63 1.73 18.35
CA HIS A 190 14.15 0.52 17.69
C HIS A 190 15.50 0.04 18.20
N ALA A 191 16.29 0.94 18.80
CA ALA A 191 17.61 0.65 19.37
C ALA A 191 17.53 0.21 20.83
N ASP A 192 16.37 0.40 21.47
CA ASP A 192 16.13 -0.10 22.82
C ASP A 192 16.34 -1.63 22.90
N PRO A 193 16.86 -2.14 24.02
CA PRO A 193 16.90 -3.57 24.28
C PRO A 193 15.50 -4.19 24.14
N ALA A 194 15.44 -5.39 23.56
CA ALA A 194 14.20 -6.16 23.44
C ALA A 194 13.49 -6.27 24.80
N THR A 195 12.18 -6.01 24.82
CA THR A 195 11.38 -6.04 26.06
C THR A 195 11.30 -7.46 26.63
N GLU A 196 11.13 -7.56 27.95
CA GLU A 196 11.04 -8.86 28.63
C GLU A 196 9.93 -9.75 28.05
N ALA A 197 8.79 -9.14 27.71
CA ALA A 197 7.68 -9.82 27.03
C ALA A 197 8.06 -10.37 25.63
N GLN A 198 8.89 -9.65 24.85
CA GLN A 198 9.39 -10.14 23.56
C GLN A 198 10.35 -11.31 23.75
N ARG A 199 11.23 -11.25 24.75
CA ARG A 199 12.18 -12.32 25.08
C ARG A 199 11.46 -13.59 25.53
N GLU A 200 10.44 -13.47 26.38
CA GLU A 200 9.59 -14.59 26.77
C GLU A 200 8.83 -15.19 25.59
N PHE A 201 8.31 -14.35 24.69
CA PHE A 201 7.56 -14.80 23.53
C PHE A 201 8.47 -15.53 22.52
N MET A 202 9.71 -15.07 22.32
CA MET A 202 10.72 -15.76 21.52
C MET A 202 11.10 -17.13 22.10
N LYS A 203 11.23 -17.25 23.43
CA LYS A 203 11.42 -18.55 24.11
C LYS A 203 10.26 -19.50 23.81
N LYS A 204 9.01 -19.01 23.85
CA LYS A 204 7.81 -19.79 23.48
C LYS A 204 7.78 -20.22 22.00
N LEU A 205 8.46 -19.47 21.14
CA LEU A 205 8.59 -19.76 19.70
C LEU A 205 9.85 -20.57 19.36
N PHE A 206 10.65 -20.98 20.36
CA PHE A 206 11.94 -21.65 20.18
C PHE A 206 12.93 -20.87 19.29
N VAL A 207 12.89 -19.53 19.37
CA VAL A 207 13.82 -18.64 18.66
C VAL A 207 14.94 -18.22 19.60
N THR A 208 16.18 -18.33 19.16
CA THR A 208 17.37 -17.94 19.95
C THR A 208 17.32 -16.46 20.31
N VAL A 209 17.44 -16.17 21.62
CA VAL A 209 17.50 -14.79 22.13
C VAL A 209 18.97 -14.45 22.36
N GLU A 210 19.52 -13.53 21.56
CA GLU A 210 20.89 -13.06 21.73
C GLU A 210 20.98 -11.96 22.81
N PRO A 211 22.04 -11.94 23.64
CA PRO A 211 22.27 -10.85 24.59
C PRO A 211 22.47 -9.52 23.85
N GLY A 212 21.67 -8.50 24.18
CA GLY A 212 21.74 -7.19 23.51
C GLY A 212 20.87 -7.05 22.25
N MET A 213 20.05 -8.07 21.93
CA MET A 213 19.08 -7.99 20.84
C MET A 213 18.16 -6.76 20.98
N THR A 214 18.05 -5.98 19.92
CA THR A 214 17.20 -4.78 19.91
C THR A 214 15.72 -5.15 19.75
N LYS A 215 14.81 -4.25 20.13
CA LYS A 215 13.36 -4.45 19.92
C LYS A 215 13.03 -4.76 18.46
N LEU A 216 13.74 -4.16 17.50
CA LEU A 216 13.53 -4.40 16.07
C LEU A 216 14.00 -5.79 15.64
N GLN A 217 15.17 -6.22 16.10
CA GLN A 217 15.68 -7.58 15.82
C GLN A 217 14.77 -8.64 16.42
N ALA A 218 14.30 -8.45 17.65
CA ALA A 218 13.36 -9.36 18.31
C ALA A 218 12.02 -9.45 17.55
N LYS A 219 11.48 -8.31 17.11
CA LYS A 219 10.25 -8.27 16.33
C LYS A 219 10.41 -9.02 14.99
N LYS A 220 11.46 -8.72 14.21
CA LYS A 220 11.75 -9.41 12.94
C LYS A 220 11.88 -10.94 13.13
N ALA A 221 12.54 -11.37 14.20
CA ALA A 221 12.72 -12.78 14.51
C ALA A 221 11.39 -13.48 14.90
N ILE A 222 10.52 -12.80 15.65
CA ILE A 222 9.17 -13.27 15.98
C ILE A 222 8.32 -13.41 14.71
N ASP A 223 8.30 -12.38 13.86
CA ASP A 223 7.49 -12.38 12.63
C ASP A 223 7.94 -13.49 11.67
N ALA A 224 9.26 -13.70 11.52
CA ALA A 224 9.83 -14.80 10.75
C ALA A 224 9.42 -16.19 11.30
N ALA A 225 9.45 -16.37 12.63
CA ALA A 225 9.08 -17.62 13.27
C ALA A 225 7.57 -17.92 13.17
N LEU A 226 6.72 -16.89 13.31
CA LEU A 226 5.28 -17.00 13.11
C LEU A 226 4.94 -17.36 11.66
N SER A 227 5.58 -16.70 10.70
CA SER A 227 5.43 -17.00 9.27
C SER A 227 5.84 -18.45 8.95
N ALA A 228 6.97 -18.92 9.49
CA ALA A 228 7.41 -20.30 9.32
C ALA A 228 6.43 -21.33 9.94
N LYS A 229 5.90 -21.05 11.14
CA LYS A 229 4.91 -21.90 11.82
C LYS A 229 3.58 -21.95 11.06
N ARG A 230 3.12 -20.81 10.51
CA ARG A 230 1.92 -20.72 9.66
C ARG A 230 2.10 -21.50 8.35
N LYS A 231 3.23 -21.36 7.66
CA LYS A 231 3.58 -22.16 6.45
C LYS A 231 3.58 -23.66 6.73
N ARG A 232 4.09 -24.10 7.89
CA ARG A 232 4.08 -25.51 8.30
C ARG A 232 2.66 -26.04 8.54
N ASN A 233 1.81 -25.26 9.22
CA ASN A 233 0.42 -25.63 9.47
C ASN A 233 -0.43 -25.63 8.18
N PHE A 234 -0.17 -24.71 7.25
CA PHE A 234 -0.84 -24.67 5.95
C PHE A 234 -0.49 -25.90 5.10
N ARG A 235 0.80 -26.29 5.07
CA ARG A 235 1.25 -27.53 4.41
C ARG A 235 0.63 -28.79 5.02
N SER A 236 0.48 -28.87 6.34
CA SER A 236 -0.15 -30.04 6.98
C SER A 236 -1.65 -30.13 6.70
N LYS A 237 -2.38 -28.99 6.71
CA LYS A 237 -3.81 -28.95 6.31
C LYS A 237 -4.02 -29.36 4.86
N ARG A 238 -3.15 -28.91 3.93
CA ARG A 238 -3.23 -29.31 2.52
C ARG A 238 -2.98 -30.81 2.34
N LYS A 239 -1.99 -31.37 3.04
CA LYS A 239 -1.71 -32.82 3.01
C LYS A 239 -2.87 -33.66 3.55
N LYS A 240 -3.54 -33.19 4.61
CA LYS A 240 -4.73 -33.82 5.18
C LYS A 240 -5.93 -33.78 4.22
N LYS A 241 -6.16 -32.63 3.57
CA LYS A 241 -7.20 -32.46 2.54
C LYS A 241 -6.96 -33.35 1.31
N THR A 242 -5.71 -33.55 0.90
CA THR A 242 -5.38 -34.46 -0.21
C THR A 242 -5.56 -35.94 0.16
N GLN A 243 -5.31 -36.30 1.42
CA GLN A 243 -5.59 -37.66 1.93
C GLN A 243 -7.11 -37.92 2.04
N ASP A 244 -7.90 -36.98 2.56
CA ASP A 244 -9.35 -37.13 2.67
C ASP A 244 -10.04 -37.29 1.30
N VAL A 245 -9.50 -36.67 0.23
CA VAL A 245 -9.99 -36.83 -1.15
C VAL A 245 -9.65 -38.22 -1.74
N GLN A 246 -8.55 -38.85 -1.33
CA GLN A 246 -8.20 -40.21 -1.77
C GLN A 246 -8.99 -41.31 -1.06
N VAL A 247 -9.50 -41.07 0.16
CA VAL A 247 -10.33 -42.05 0.88
C VAL A 247 -11.80 -42.01 0.43
N GLY A 248 -12.27 -40.87 -0.11
CA GLY A 248 -13.65 -40.69 -0.57
C GLY A 248 -14.00 -41.22 -1.96
N THR A 249 -13.08 -41.87 -2.68
CA THR A 249 -13.26 -42.27 -4.10
C THR A 249 -13.38 -43.77 -4.35
N PHE A 250 -13.49 -44.62 -3.32
CA PHE A 250 -13.73 -46.06 -3.48
C PHE A 250 -14.96 -46.54 -2.68
N ALA A 251 -16.16 -46.16 -3.13
CA ALA A 251 -17.39 -46.82 -2.69
C ALA A 251 -18.49 -46.67 -3.75
N HIS A 252 -18.33 -47.35 -4.88
CA HIS A 252 -19.45 -47.80 -5.72
C HIS A 252 -19.11 -49.20 -6.24
N SER A 253 -19.63 -50.21 -5.55
CA SER A 253 -19.65 -51.59 -6.04
C SER A 253 -20.66 -51.71 -7.18
N PRO A 254 -20.38 -52.48 -8.24
CA PRO A 254 -21.35 -52.76 -9.28
C PRO A 254 -22.28 -53.88 -8.82
N ASN A 255 -23.58 -53.67 -8.99
CA ASN A 255 -24.58 -54.70 -9.30
C ASN A 255 -25.78 -54.01 -9.96
#